data_AF-A0A1C6QPP9-F1
#
_entry.id   AF-A0A1C6QPP9-F1
#
_cell.length_a   1.000
_cell.length_b   1.000
_cell.length_c   1.000
_cell.angle_alpha   90.00
_cell.angle_beta   90.00
_cell.angle_gamma   90.00
#
_symmetry.space_group_name_H-M   'P 1'
#
loop_
_entity.id
_entity.type
_entity.pdbx_description
1 polymer ?
#
loop_
_entity_poly.entity_id
_entity_poly.type
_entity_poly.pdbx_seq_one_letter_code
_entity_poly.pdbx_strand_id
1 'polypeptide(L)'
;MVRVPATVEYRWVARSGQSPDPGWRALTFPADGDLTRRVEHLEPVRRDMWSTYRDALRVEVRAPVREESDEAAFTVTCAREVPSADGTSTAPDSG
;
A
#
# COMPACT_ATOMS: atom_id res chain seq x y z
N MET A 1 21.37 -20.26 -3.92
CA MET A 1 22.36 -20.03 -2.84
C MET A 1 22.33 -18.53 -2.53
N VAL A 2 22.04 -18.16 -1.28
CA VAL A 2 21.95 -16.74 -0.89
C VAL A 2 23.38 -16.18 -0.79
N ARG A 3 23.60 -15.00 -1.38
CA ARG A 3 24.92 -14.35 -1.42
C ARG A 3 24.85 -13.07 -0.61
N VAL A 4 25.50 -13.07 0.55
CA VAL A 4 25.66 -11.90 1.43
C VAL A 4 27.16 -11.60 1.59
N PRO A 5 27.57 -10.32 1.79
CA PRO A 5 26.70 -9.15 1.84
C PRO A 5 26.12 -8.78 0.48
N ALA A 6 24.91 -8.21 0.48
CA ALA A 6 24.23 -7.76 -0.73
C ALA A 6 23.34 -6.54 -0.47
N THR A 7 23.20 -5.72 -1.49
CA THR A 7 22.21 -4.65 -1.54
C THR A 7 21.13 -5.05 -2.54
N VAL A 8 19.91 -5.22 -2.04
CA VAL A 8 18.72 -5.49 -2.84
C VAL A 8 18.10 -4.16 -3.23
N GLU A 9 17.99 -3.89 -4.53
CA GLU A 9 17.28 -2.73 -5.05
C GLU A 9 15.89 -3.15 -5.53
N TYR A 10 14.86 -2.60 -4.89
CA TYR A 10 13.47 -3.01 -5.08
C TYR A 10 12.53 -1.81 -5.20
N ARG A 11 11.32 -2.02 -5.71
CA ARG A 11 10.24 -1.02 -5.71
C ARG A 11 8.87 -1.67 -5.64
N TRP A 12 7.88 -0.89 -5.25
CA TRP A 12 6.47 -1.26 -5.28
C TRP A 12 5.84 -0.79 -6.59
N VAL A 13 5.15 -1.71 -7.27
CA VAL A 13 4.45 -1.42 -8.52
C VAL A 13 2.99 -1.81 -8.38
N ALA A 14 2.11 -0.81 -8.55
CA ALA A 14 0.67 -1.01 -8.65
C ALA A 14 0.31 -1.50 -10.07
N ARG A 15 -0.67 -2.39 -10.20
CA ARG A 15 -1.17 -2.87 -11.50
C ARG A 15 -1.75 -1.72 -12.31
N SER A 16 -2.39 -0.73 -11.67
CA SER A 16 -2.85 0.50 -12.31
C SER A 16 -1.71 1.38 -12.88
N GLY A 17 -0.45 1.11 -12.53
CA GLY A 17 0.71 1.93 -12.88
C GLY A 17 0.81 3.24 -12.07
N GLN A 18 -0.15 3.50 -11.18
CA GLN A 18 -0.16 4.67 -10.32
C GLN A 18 0.56 4.34 -9.01
N SER A 19 1.89 4.30 -9.01
CA SER A 19 2.64 4.27 -7.75
C SER A 19 3.08 5.70 -7.39
N PRO A 20 2.75 6.22 -6.19
CA PRO A 20 3.13 7.56 -5.76
C PRO A 20 4.60 7.64 -5.34
N ASP A 21 5.23 6.48 -5.12
CA ASP A 21 6.66 6.38 -4.86
C ASP A 21 7.34 5.58 -5.99
N PRO A 22 7.64 6.23 -7.12
CA PRO A 22 8.19 5.57 -8.31
C PRO A 22 9.66 5.16 -8.14
N GLY A 23 10.28 5.50 -7.00
CA GLY A 23 11.71 5.34 -6.76
C GLY A 23 12.11 3.91 -6.43
N TRP A 24 13.29 3.52 -6.90
CA TRP A 24 13.97 2.33 -6.41
C TRP A 24 14.46 2.57 -4.98
N ARG A 25 14.19 1.62 -4.10
CA ARG A 25 14.61 1.57 -2.70
C ARG A 25 15.72 0.53 -2.54
N ALA A 26 16.54 0.67 -1.50
CA ALA A 26 17.64 -0.25 -1.21
C ALA A 26 17.45 -0.94 0.16
N LEU A 27 17.73 -2.23 0.24
CA LEU A 27 17.83 -3.02 1.47
C LEU A 27 19.19 -3.72 1.54
N THR A 28 19.92 -3.51 2.63
CA THR A 28 21.23 -4.14 2.84
C THR A 28 21.10 -5.39 3.70
N PHE A 29 21.68 -6.48 3.22
CA PHE A 29 21.84 -7.74 3.92
C PHE A 29 23.33 -7.93 4.23
N PRO A 30 23.77 -7.86 5.50
CA PRO A 30 25.17 -8.03 5.87
C PRO A 30 25.57 -9.52 5.86
N ALA A 31 26.88 -9.81 5.87
CA ALA A 31 27.44 -11.16 5.74
C ALA A 31 26.89 -12.17 6.78
N ASP A 32 26.72 -11.71 8.03
CA ASP A 32 26.30 -12.55 9.17
C ASP A 32 24.93 -12.13 9.75
N GLY A 33 24.09 -11.46 8.95
CA GLY A 33 22.77 -11.00 9.41
C GLY A 33 21.60 -11.80 8.85
N ASP A 34 20.39 -11.45 9.29
CA ASP A 34 19.19 -12.15 8.82
C ASP A 34 18.99 -11.96 7.31
N LEU A 35 18.54 -13.05 6.68
CA LEU A 35 18.24 -13.11 5.26
C LEU A 35 16.79 -12.68 4.96
N THR A 36 16.09 -12.14 5.95
CA THR A 36 14.71 -11.67 5.82
C THR A 36 14.57 -10.28 6.42
N ARG A 37 13.87 -9.42 5.70
CA ARG A 37 13.54 -8.06 6.12
C ARG A 37 12.06 -7.81 5.87
N ARG A 38 11.41 -7.14 6.81
CA ARG A 38 10.05 -6.62 6.62
C ARG A 38 10.15 -5.15 6.29
N VAL A 39 9.42 -4.72 5.28
CA VAL A 39 9.30 -3.32 4.87
C VAL A 39 7.84 -2.96 4.75
N GLU A 40 7.53 -1.70 5.05
CA GLU A 40 6.18 -1.15 4.98
C GLU A 40 6.04 -0.27 3.74
N HIS A 41 4.84 -0.28 3.17
CA HIS A 41 4.46 0.53 2.03
C HIS A 41 3.09 1.13 2.27
N LEU A 42 2.93 2.41 1.97
CA LEU A 42 1.66 3.11 2.02
C LEU A 42 1.19 3.36 0.59
N GLU A 43 0.11 2.69 0.20
CA GLU A 43 -0.53 2.90 -1.10
C GLU A 43 -1.72 3.87 -0.94
N PRO A 44 -1.62 5.12 -1.43
CA PRO A 44 -2.69 6.09 -1.34
C PRO A 44 -3.72 5.83 -2.42
N VAL A 45 -4.90 5.38 -1.99
CA VAL A 45 -6.07 5.28 -2.87
C VAL A 45 -6.64 6.67 -3.12
N ARG A 46 -6.77 7.08 -4.38
CA ARG A 46 -7.45 8.33 -4.73
C ARG A 46 -8.90 8.27 -4.28
N ARG A 47 -9.30 9.29 -3.53
CA ARG A 47 -10.56 9.38 -2.76
C ARG A 47 -11.75 9.82 -3.63
N ASP A 48 -11.60 9.90 -4.94
CA ASP A 48 -12.72 10.23 -5.78
C ASP A 48 -13.65 9.04 -5.90
N MET A 49 -14.89 9.31 -5.52
CA MET A 49 -16.07 8.53 -5.80
C MET A 49 -16.34 7.42 -4.79
N TRP A 50 -17.53 7.54 -4.21
CA TRP A 50 -18.37 6.56 -3.51
C TRP A 50 -18.44 5.19 -4.23
N SER A 51 -17.29 4.57 -4.45
CA SER A 51 -17.03 3.49 -5.39
C SER A 51 -16.01 2.53 -4.79
N THR A 52 -15.96 1.32 -5.36
CA THR A 52 -15.01 0.30 -4.97
C THR A 52 -13.74 0.45 -5.80
N TYR A 53 -12.63 0.78 -5.14
CA TYR A 53 -11.31 0.79 -5.74
C TYR A 53 -10.69 -0.62 -5.66
N ARG A 54 -10.16 -1.11 -6.78
CA ARG A 54 -9.51 -2.43 -6.88
C ARG A 54 -8.17 -2.25 -7.57
N ASP A 55 -7.13 -2.83 -6.98
CA ASP A 55 -5.80 -2.83 -7.59
C ASP A 55 -5.00 -4.04 -7.07
N ALA A 56 -3.78 -4.20 -7.53
CA ALA A 56 -2.83 -5.16 -7.01
C ALA A 56 -1.43 -4.54 -6.92
N LEU A 57 -0.65 -4.98 -5.94
CA LEU A 57 0.75 -4.58 -5.78
C LEU A 57 1.67 -5.77 -6.05
N ARG A 58 2.81 -5.51 -6.69
CA ARG A 58 3.94 -6.44 -6.71
C ARG A 58 5.22 -5.73 -6.30
N VAL A 59 6.18 -6.51 -5.84
CA VAL A 59 7.56 -6.07 -5.62
C VAL A 59 8.39 -6.44 -6.84
N GLU A 60 9.05 -5.46 -7.44
CA GLU A 60 10.08 -5.70 -8.44
C GLU A 60 11.44 -5.53 -7.80
N VAL A 61 12.37 -6.42 -8.15
CA VAL A 61 13.79 -6.36 -7.78
C VAL A 61 14.61 -6.20 -9.05
N ARG A 62 15.55 -5.26 -9.07
CA ARG A 62 16.47 -5.08 -10.22
C ARG A 62 17.91 -5.49 -9.95
N ALA A 63 18.30 -5.54 -8.68
CA ALA A 63 19.64 -5.92 -8.25
C ALA A 63 19.57 -6.66 -6.91
N PRO A 64 20.46 -7.63 -6.65
CA PRO A 64 21.53 -8.11 -7.53
C PRO A 64 21.05 -9.01 -8.69
N VAL A 65 19.81 -9.48 -8.62
CA VAL A 65 19.15 -10.28 -9.67
C VAL A 65 17.83 -9.60 -10.01
N ARG A 66 17.37 -9.74 -11.25
CA ARG A 66 16.06 -9.25 -11.67
C ARG A 66 15.00 -10.31 -11.34
N GLU A 67 14.05 -9.96 -10.51
CA GLU A 67 12.95 -10.83 -10.09
C GLU A 67 11.70 -9.99 -9.82
N GLU A 68 10.54 -10.61 -9.89
CA GLU A 68 9.25 -10.00 -9.56
C GLU A 68 8.48 -10.95 -8.64
N SER A 69 7.79 -10.39 -7.64
CA SER A 69 6.88 -11.18 -6.82
C SER A 69 5.57 -11.47 -7.54
N ASP A 70 4.82 -12.43 -7.03
CA ASP A 70 3.40 -12.53 -7.32
C ASP A 70 2.66 -11.23 -6.93
N GLU A 71 1.49 -11.02 -7.53
CA GLU A 71 0.65 -9.86 -7.26
C GLU A 71 -0.23 -10.08 -6.02
N ALA A 72 -0.21 -9.12 -5.11
CA ALA A 72 -1.12 -9.03 -3.97
C ALA A 72 -2.31 -8.13 -4.35
N ALA A 73 -3.45 -8.74 -4.66
CA ALA A 73 -4.68 -8.02 -4.97
C ALA A 73 -5.32 -7.42 -3.71
N PHE A 74 -5.87 -6.21 -3.82
CA PHE A 74 -6.60 -5.57 -2.75
C PHE A 74 -7.85 -4.85 -3.27
N THR A 75 -8.78 -4.55 -2.36
CA THR A 75 -10.01 -3.82 -2.66
C THR A 75 -10.32 -2.88 -1.51
N VAL A 76 -10.59 -1.62 -1.81
CA VAL A 76 -10.99 -0.59 -0.86
C VAL A 76 -12.38 -0.10 -1.24
N THR A 77 -13.32 -0.18 -0.30
CA THR A 77 -14.67 0.34 -0.48
C THR A 77 -14.92 1.44 0.53
N CYS A 78 -15.18 2.65 0.05
CA CYS A 78 -15.59 3.75 0.90
C CYS A 78 -17.11 3.74 1.06
N ALA A 79 -17.61 3.38 2.25
CA ALA A 79 -19.02 3.48 2.58
C ALA A 79 -19.38 4.92 2.97
N ARG A 80 -20.57 5.38 2.55
CA ARG A 80 -21.19 6.60 3.07
C ARG A 80 -21.99 6.23 4.31
N GLU A 81 -21.65 6.82 5.45
CA GLU A 81 -22.58 6.86 6.57
C GLU A 81 -23.67 7.89 6.21
N VAL A 82 -24.90 7.41 6.03
CA VAL A 82 -26.08 8.27 5.96
C VAL A 82 -26.49 8.54 7.40
N PRO A 83 -26.50 9.80 7.86
CA PRO A 83 -27.00 10.09 9.20
C PRO A 83 -28.43 9.54 9.32
N SER A 84 -28.67 8.67 10.29
CA SER A 84 -30.02 8.22 10.62
C SER A 84 -30.85 9.43 11.03
N ALA A 85 -32.08 9.54 10.51
CA ALA A 85 -32.99 10.65 10.81
C ALA A 85 -33.56 10.65 12.24
N ASP A 86 -32.97 9.88 13.16
CA ASP A 86 -33.39 9.76 14.56
C ASP A 86 -32.71 10.79 15.47
N GLY A 87 -32.36 11.95 14.91
CA GLY A 87 -31.98 13.14 15.66
C GLY A 87 -33.22 13.98 15.94
N THR A 88 -34.00 13.63 16.96
CA THR A 88 -35.04 14.52 17.50
C THR A 88 -34.36 15.84 17.94
N SER A 89 -34.49 16.88 17.12
CA SER A 89 -34.13 18.24 17.50
C SER A 89 -35.23 18.78 18.41
N THR A 90 -35.06 18.62 19.73
CA THR A 90 -35.78 19.45 20.68
C THR A 90 -35.02 20.75 20.82
N ALA A 91 -35.45 21.77 20.07
CA ALA A 91 -35.14 23.16 20.41
C ALA A 91 -35.84 23.49 21.74
N PRO A 92 -35.15 23.99 22.78
CA PRO A 92 -35.85 24.60 23.89
C PRO A 92 -36.40 25.97 23.45
N ASP A 93 -37.70 26.08 23.68
CA ASP A 93 -38.59 27.25 23.64
C ASP A 93 -37.97 28.51 24.27
N SER A 94 -38.21 29.65 23.64
CA SER A 94 -37.97 30.99 24.17
C SER A 94 -39.19 31.42 25.01
N GLY A 95 -39.07 31.38 26.33
CA GLY A 95 -40.06 31.93 27.28
C GLY A 95 -39.39 32.70 28.40
#